data_AF-A0AAU5MDC8-F1
#
_entry.id   AF-A0AAU5MDC8-F1
#
_cell.length_a   1.000
_cell.length_b   1.000
_cell.length_c   1.000
_cell.angle_alpha   90.00
_cell.angle_beta   90.00
_cell.angle_gamma   90.00
#
_symmetry.space_group_name_H-M   'P 1'
#
loop_
_entity.id
_entity.type
_entity.pdbx_description
1 polymer ?
#
loop_
_entity_poly.entity_id
_entity_poly.type
_entity_poly.pdbx_seq_one_letter_code
_entity_poly.pdbx_strand_id
1 'polypeptide(L)'
;MDWVRRRAGWVLGLGLIGALVWTAAVTLSQPGWYDPTRDCSRKLGGDPSGVHTSWFPPRASCLYGEEARQYMSTTRSVVLSITAVLLLIVVAAGLILTVRRLSGDPGPVRAAGDTDLRKRRITHLGFGALDLAVVFAPLTFLNAMAIVFGGIPGGILFIVASLLGLSAICTALDRHMGPLPSSALDSRRRGTIAGTSLFGVVFAATAVSGQLPFFRLWSVPLAGIAYAVIAAVQWSRATTATLVRHSG
;
A
#
# COMPACT_ATOMS: atom_id res chain seq x y z
N MET A 1 22.65 16.63 0.81
CA MET A 1 21.92 15.43 0.31
C MET A 1 20.76 14.97 1.21
N ASP A 2 20.74 15.28 2.50
CA ASP A 2 19.70 14.78 3.42
C ASP A 2 18.29 15.35 3.18
N TRP A 3 18.20 16.55 2.62
CA TRP A 3 16.92 17.19 2.27
C TRP A 3 16.16 16.42 1.18
N VAL A 4 16.86 15.96 0.13
CA VAL A 4 16.27 15.15 -0.96
C VAL A 4 15.81 13.79 -0.41
N ARG A 5 16.59 13.18 0.49
CA ARG A 5 16.24 11.89 1.13
C ARG A 5 15.01 11.97 2.03
N ARG A 6 14.78 13.10 2.72
CA ARG A 6 13.56 13.32 3.53
C ARG A 6 12.32 13.54 2.66
N ARG A 7 12.48 14.19 1.49
CA ARG A 7 11.37 14.44 0.57
C ARG A 7 10.94 13.22 -0.24
N ALA A 8 11.83 12.25 -0.50
CA ALA A 8 11.50 11.05 -1.27
C ALA A 8 10.25 10.30 -0.75
N GLY A 9 10.13 10.15 0.58
CA GLY A 9 8.96 9.49 1.19
C GLY A 9 7.68 10.30 1.00
N TRP A 10 7.76 11.63 1.12
CA TRP A 10 6.63 12.52 0.88
C TRP A 10 6.19 12.53 -0.58
N VAL A 11 7.14 12.56 -1.52
CA VAL A 11 6.85 12.52 -2.96
C VAL A 11 6.13 11.23 -3.33
N LEU A 12 6.60 10.09 -2.84
CA LEU A 12 5.95 8.80 -3.09
C LEU A 12 4.56 8.73 -2.44
N GLY A 13 4.43 9.17 -1.18
CA GLY A 13 3.15 9.20 -0.48
C GLY A 13 2.11 10.07 -1.19
N LEU A 14 2.48 11.29 -1.56
CA LEU A 14 1.60 12.20 -2.30
C LEU A 14 1.26 11.66 -3.70
N GLY A 15 2.23 11.05 -4.39
CA GLY A 15 2.00 10.41 -5.68
C GLY A 15 0.97 9.28 -5.59
N LEU A 16 1.07 8.42 -4.58
CA LEU A 16 0.14 7.31 -4.37
C LEU A 16 -1.26 7.80 -3.97
N ILE A 17 -1.36 8.77 -3.07
CA ILE A 17 -2.64 9.40 -2.71
C ILE A 17 -3.28 10.05 -3.94
N GLY A 18 -2.49 10.82 -4.70
CA GLY A 18 -2.94 11.44 -5.95
C GLY A 18 -3.42 10.41 -6.96
N ALA A 19 -2.71 9.27 -7.10
CA ALA A 19 -3.11 8.18 -7.97
C ALA A 19 -4.42 7.52 -7.53
N LEU A 20 -4.63 7.31 -6.23
CA LEU A 20 -5.89 6.80 -5.70
C LEU A 20 -7.05 7.76 -5.98
N VAL A 21 -6.86 9.05 -5.71
CA VAL A 21 -7.85 10.10 -6.01
C VAL A 21 -8.14 10.15 -7.52
N TRP A 22 -7.11 10.01 -8.35
CA TRP A 22 -7.27 9.94 -9.80
C TRP A 22 -8.09 8.72 -10.23
N THR A 23 -7.85 7.52 -9.66
CA THR A 23 -8.68 6.36 -9.98
C THR A 23 -10.15 6.56 -9.58
N ALA A 24 -10.39 7.18 -8.42
CA ALA A 24 -11.74 7.55 -8.00
C ALA A 24 -12.39 8.53 -8.98
N ALA A 25 -11.65 9.56 -9.42
CA ALA A 25 -12.13 10.53 -10.39
C ALA A 25 -12.46 9.89 -11.75
N VAL A 26 -11.65 8.93 -12.23
CA VAL A 26 -11.92 8.20 -13.47
C VAL A 26 -13.20 7.38 -13.34
N THR A 27 -13.33 6.56 -12.30
CA THR A 27 -14.51 5.70 -12.09
C THR A 27 -15.79 6.51 -11.96
N LEU A 28 -15.76 7.60 -11.17
CA LEU A 28 -16.92 8.48 -11.01
C LEU A 28 -17.28 9.24 -12.29
N SER A 29 -16.39 9.25 -13.28
CA SER A 29 -16.62 9.86 -14.59
C SER A 29 -17.04 8.85 -15.66
N GLN A 30 -17.05 7.56 -15.33
CA GLN A 30 -17.50 6.45 -16.17
C GLN A 30 -18.88 5.98 -15.70
N PRO A 31 -19.66 5.29 -16.56
CA PRO A 31 -20.88 4.62 -16.12
C PRO A 31 -20.53 3.56 -15.07
N GLY A 32 -21.41 3.39 -14.09
CA GLY A 32 -21.21 2.48 -12.96
C GLY A 32 -20.99 1.05 -13.43
N TRP A 33 -20.08 0.34 -12.76
CA TRP A 33 -19.73 -1.04 -13.11
C TRP A 33 -20.86 -2.04 -12.82
N TYR A 34 -21.83 -1.69 -11.97
CA TYR A 34 -22.95 -2.54 -11.61
C TYR A 34 -24.07 -2.55 -12.67
N ASP A 35 -24.43 -1.38 -13.20
CA ASP A 35 -25.48 -1.24 -14.22
C ASP A 35 -25.14 -0.11 -15.21
N PRO A 36 -24.14 -0.34 -16.08
CA PRO A 36 -23.62 0.70 -16.97
C PRO A 36 -24.66 1.14 -18.01
N THR A 37 -25.55 0.24 -18.41
CA THR A 37 -26.65 0.48 -19.36
C THR A 37 -27.65 1.48 -18.79
N ARG A 38 -28.05 1.31 -17.52
CA ARG A 38 -28.96 2.24 -16.83
C ARG A 38 -28.34 3.62 -16.62
N ASP A 39 -27.04 3.68 -16.34
CA ASP A 39 -26.35 4.97 -16.21
C ASP A 39 -26.25 5.71 -17.55
N CYS A 40 -26.00 4.97 -18.65
CA CYS A 40 -26.04 5.50 -20.01
C CYS A 40 -27.45 6.02 -20.37
N SER A 41 -28.51 5.22 -20.14
CA SER A 41 -29.89 5.63 -20.44
C SER A 41 -30.34 6.83 -19.61
N ARG A 42 -29.97 6.88 -18.32
CA ARG A 42 -30.29 8.01 -17.44
C ARG A 42 -29.63 9.32 -17.88
N LYS A 43 -28.42 9.25 -18.44
CA LYS A 43 -27.64 10.44 -18.82
C LYS A 43 -27.89 10.91 -20.25
N LEU A 44 -28.00 9.98 -21.19
CA LEU A 44 -28.06 10.25 -22.63
C LEU A 44 -29.43 9.96 -23.25
N GLY A 45 -30.35 9.35 -22.51
CA GLY A 45 -31.67 8.93 -22.99
C GLY A 45 -31.62 7.65 -23.83
N GLY A 46 -32.77 6.98 -23.96
CA GLY A 46 -32.93 5.75 -24.74
C GLY A 46 -32.28 4.51 -24.13
N ASP A 47 -32.49 3.36 -24.76
CA ASP A 47 -31.90 2.08 -24.34
C ASP A 47 -30.61 1.80 -25.14
N PRO A 48 -29.44 1.84 -24.50
CA PRO A 48 -28.17 1.59 -25.19
C PRO A 48 -28.02 0.09 -25.52
N SER A 49 -27.53 -0.21 -26.72
CA SER A 49 -27.21 -1.56 -27.18
C SER A 49 -25.89 -2.08 -26.60
N GLY A 50 -25.03 -1.18 -26.10
CA GLY A 50 -23.76 -1.56 -25.49
C GLY A 50 -23.05 -0.40 -24.80
N VAL A 51 -22.08 -0.72 -23.95
CA VAL A 51 -21.25 0.27 -23.24
C VAL A 51 -19.79 -0.08 -23.40
N HIS A 52 -18.99 0.89 -23.82
CA HIS A 52 -17.55 0.74 -23.96
C HIS A 52 -16.83 1.67 -22.99
N THR A 53 -15.96 1.11 -22.16
CA THR A 53 -15.12 1.86 -21.22
C THR A 53 -13.65 1.51 -21.42
N SER A 54 -12.78 2.49 -21.27
CA SER A 54 -11.33 2.30 -21.28
C SER A 54 -10.71 3.13 -20.16
N TRP A 55 -9.68 2.58 -19.52
CA TRP A 55 -8.98 3.22 -18.41
C TRP A 55 -7.81 4.09 -18.86
N PHE A 56 -7.20 3.80 -20.02
CA PHE A 56 -6.11 4.60 -20.55
C PHE A 56 -6.07 4.59 -22.08
N PRO A 57 -6.34 5.74 -22.74
CA PRO A 57 -6.85 6.98 -22.15
C PRO A 57 -8.25 6.76 -21.52
N PRO A 58 -8.60 7.41 -20.39
CA PRO A 58 -9.92 7.29 -19.79
C PRO A 58 -11.01 7.68 -20.79
N ARG A 59 -11.86 6.73 -21.19
CA ARG A 59 -12.95 6.94 -22.14
C ARG A 59 -14.17 6.15 -21.74
N ALA A 60 -15.34 6.69 -22.05
CA ALA A 60 -16.61 6.01 -21.91
C ALA A 60 -17.56 6.45 -23.04
N SER A 61 -18.13 5.49 -23.75
CA SER A 61 -19.12 5.71 -24.81
C SER A 61 -20.25 4.68 -24.70
N CYS A 62 -21.46 5.11 -25.03
CA CYS A 62 -22.65 4.27 -25.07
C CYS A 62 -23.05 4.09 -26.54
N LEU A 63 -23.35 2.86 -26.94
CA LEU A 63 -23.76 2.50 -28.29
C LEU A 63 -25.28 2.49 -28.37
N TYR A 64 -25.84 3.06 -29.43
CA TYR A 64 -27.27 3.09 -29.74
C TYR A 64 -27.45 2.66 -31.19
N GLY A 65 -27.61 1.35 -31.42
CA GLY A 65 -27.50 0.78 -32.76
C GLY A 65 -26.10 0.99 -33.31
N GLU A 66 -25.98 1.71 -34.43
CA GLU A 66 -24.70 2.06 -35.07
C GLU A 66 -24.08 3.38 -34.54
N GLU A 67 -24.81 4.16 -33.74
CA GLU A 67 -24.32 5.44 -33.22
C GLU A 67 -23.60 5.27 -31.87
N ALA A 68 -22.36 5.77 -31.78
CA ALA A 68 -21.62 5.87 -30.53
C ALA A 68 -21.73 7.27 -29.94
N ARG A 69 -22.37 7.39 -28.76
CA ARG A 69 -22.48 8.66 -28.02
C ARG A 69 -21.48 8.73 -26.89
N GLN A 70 -20.79 9.87 -26.76
CA GLN A 70 -19.78 10.06 -25.72
C GLN A 70 -20.44 10.24 -24.34
N TYR A 71 -20.14 9.35 -23.40
CA TYR A 71 -20.55 9.49 -22.01
C TYR A 71 -19.60 10.42 -21.24
N MET A 72 -18.30 10.34 -21.55
CA MET A 72 -17.26 11.22 -21.01
C MET A 72 -16.82 12.21 -22.09
N SER A 73 -16.78 13.50 -21.76
CA SER A 73 -16.33 14.54 -22.69
C SER A 73 -14.84 14.39 -23.04
N THR A 74 -14.49 14.75 -24.27
CA THR A 74 -13.11 14.70 -24.77
C THR A 74 -12.14 15.50 -23.88
N THR A 75 -12.54 16.70 -23.42
CA THR A 75 -11.72 17.53 -22.52
C THR A 75 -11.40 16.80 -21.20
N ARG A 76 -12.39 16.13 -20.60
CA ARG A 76 -12.21 15.38 -19.35
C ARG A 76 -11.28 14.20 -19.54
N SER A 77 -11.42 13.48 -20.66
CA SER A 77 -10.53 12.37 -21.05
C SER A 77 -9.07 12.83 -21.19
N VAL A 78 -8.85 13.99 -21.83
CA VAL A 78 -7.50 14.57 -22.02
C VAL A 78 -6.90 14.98 -20.68
N VAL A 79 -7.64 15.73 -19.85
CA VAL A 79 -7.15 16.18 -18.53
C VAL A 79 -6.82 14.99 -17.63
N LEU A 80 -7.68 13.97 -17.57
CA LEU A 80 -7.42 12.77 -16.78
C LEU A 80 -6.23 11.99 -17.33
N SER A 81 -6.06 11.88 -18.65
CA SER A 81 -4.88 11.23 -19.27
C SER A 81 -3.57 11.92 -18.89
N ILE A 82 -3.51 13.26 -19.01
CA ILE A 82 -2.31 14.05 -18.66
C ILE A 82 -2.00 13.89 -17.18
N THR A 83 -3.03 14.00 -16.33
CA THR A 83 -2.88 13.83 -14.87
C THR A 83 -2.36 12.43 -14.52
N ALA A 84 -2.83 11.39 -15.21
CA ALA A 84 -2.36 10.02 -15.02
C ALA A 84 -0.86 9.88 -15.31
N VAL A 85 -0.40 10.45 -16.42
CA VAL A 85 1.01 10.41 -16.81
C VAL A 85 1.87 11.17 -15.80
N LEU A 86 1.44 12.35 -15.36
CA LEU A 86 2.16 13.12 -14.34
C LEU A 86 2.25 12.36 -13.02
N LEU A 87 1.15 11.74 -12.57
CA LEU A 87 1.14 10.93 -11.36
C LEU A 87 2.04 9.69 -11.50
N LEU A 88 2.04 9.04 -12.65
CA LEU A 88 2.91 7.90 -12.94
C LEU A 88 4.39 8.30 -12.82
N ILE A 89 4.78 9.45 -13.38
CA ILE A 89 6.14 9.99 -13.28
C ILE A 89 6.51 10.26 -11.81
N VAL A 90 5.62 10.90 -11.04
CA VAL A 90 5.84 11.19 -9.62
C VAL A 90 6.00 9.91 -8.80
N VAL A 91 5.13 8.92 -9.01
CA VAL A 91 5.19 7.62 -8.32
C VAL A 91 6.47 6.88 -8.70
N ALA A 92 6.83 6.81 -9.98
CA ALA A 92 8.06 6.17 -10.44
C ALA A 92 9.31 6.84 -9.85
N ALA A 93 9.37 8.18 -9.86
CA ALA A 93 10.47 8.92 -9.25
C ALA A 93 10.54 8.67 -7.73
N GLY A 94 9.40 8.69 -7.03
CA GLY A 94 9.31 8.37 -5.61
C GLY A 94 9.78 6.96 -5.28
N LEU A 95 9.41 5.97 -6.09
CA LEU A 95 9.85 4.57 -5.97
C LEU A 95 11.37 4.46 -6.16
N ILE A 96 11.92 5.03 -7.23
CA ILE A 96 13.36 5.00 -7.52
C ILE A 96 14.15 5.62 -6.36
N LEU A 97 13.72 6.77 -5.85
CA LEU A 97 14.36 7.42 -4.71
C LEU A 97 14.27 6.57 -3.43
N THR A 98 13.15 5.88 -3.23
CA THR A 98 12.95 4.96 -2.10
C THR A 98 13.86 3.74 -2.18
N VAL A 99 13.98 3.12 -3.36
CA VAL A 99 14.89 1.98 -3.60
C VAL A 99 16.34 2.41 -3.39
N ARG A 100 16.76 3.55 -3.96
CA ARG A 100 18.11 4.09 -3.74
C ARG A 100 18.40 4.36 -2.27
N ARG A 101 17.39 4.78 -1.50
CA ARG A 101 17.51 4.95 -0.05
C ARG A 101 17.71 3.60 0.64
N LEU A 102 16.94 2.57 0.27
CA LEU A 102 17.05 1.22 0.85
C LEU A 102 18.41 0.57 0.60
N SER A 103 19.04 0.84 -0.54
CA SER A 103 20.37 0.33 -0.92
C SER A 103 21.55 1.22 -0.49
N GLY A 104 21.29 2.30 0.24
CA GLY A 104 22.33 3.24 0.67
C GLY A 104 23.12 2.79 1.90
N ASP A 105 24.05 3.65 2.33
CA ASP A 105 24.92 3.43 3.48
C ASP A 105 24.14 2.99 4.76
N PRO A 106 24.57 1.89 5.43
CA PRO A 106 23.97 1.40 6.67
C PRO A 106 23.93 2.42 7.81
N GLY A 107 24.78 3.45 7.76
CA GLY A 107 24.87 4.46 8.79
C GLY A 107 25.39 3.91 10.12
N PRO A 108 25.37 4.71 11.19
CA PRO A 108 25.95 4.31 12.47
C PRO A 108 25.19 3.12 13.07
N VAL A 109 25.94 2.16 13.61
CA VAL A 109 25.42 1.02 14.35
C VAL A 109 25.01 1.48 15.74
N ARG A 110 23.79 1.15 16.15
CA ARG A 110 23.35 1.36 17.53
C ARG A 110 23.76 0.17 18.37
N ALA A 111 24.60 0.42 19.35
CA ALA A 111 25.03 -0.58 20.32
C ALA A 111 23.89 -0.95 21.28
N ALA A 112 23.98 -2.15 21.87
CA ALA A 112 23.05 -2.58 22.91
C ALA A 112 23.25 -1.79 24.22
N GLY A 113 24.50 -1.42 24.55
CA GLY A 113 24.83 -0.67 25.77
C GLY A 113 24.18 -1.26 27.03
N ASP A 114 23.76 -0.40 27.96
CA ASP A 114 23.02 -0.77 29.19
C ASP A 114 21.51 -0.96 28.95
N THR A 115 21.08 -1.11 27.70
CA THR A 115 19.64 -1.23 27.40
C THR A 115 19.13 -2.61 27.78
N ASP A 116 18.09 -2.68 28.62
CA ASP A 116 17.40 -3.94 28.91
C ASP A 116 16.71 -4.50 27.65
N LEU A 117 17.36 -5.50 27.04
CA LEU A 117 16.91 -6.17 25.83
C LEU A 117 15.63 -6.99 26.07
N ARG A 118 15.42 -7.51 27.28
CA ARG A 118 14.22 -8.29 27.61
C ARG A 118 13.00 -7.39 27.66
N LYS A 119 13.09 -6.27 28.37
CA LYS A 119 12.01 -5.26 28.41
C LYS A 119 11.73 -4.74 27.00
N ARG A 120 12.76 -4.38 26.24
CA ARG A 120 12.65 -3.91 24.86
C ARG A 120 11.95 -4.92 23.95
N ARG A 121 12.26 -6.22 24.08
CA ARG A 121 11.58 -7.30 23.34
C ARG A 121 10.09 -7.36 23.67
N ILE A 122 9.73 -7.34 24.95
CA ILE A 122 8.32 -7.37 25.39
C ILE A 122 7.57 -6.15 24.85
N THR A 123 8.17 -4.96 24.95
CA THR A 123 7.62 -3.73 24.39
C THR A 123 7.43 -3.83 22.87
N HIS A 124 8.41 -4.35 22.13
CA HIS A 124 8.31 -4.52 20.68
C HIS A 124 7.16 -5.46 20.29
N LEU A 125 7.00 -6.58 21.00
CA LEU A 125 5.94 -7.55 20.74
C LEU A 125 4.56 -6.99 21.07
N GLY A 126 4.39 -6.38 22.24
CA GLY A 126 3.11 -5.86 22.69
C GLY A 126 2.66 -4.61 21.92
N PHE A 127 3.46 -3.55 21.95
CA PHE A 127 3.10 -2.29 21.30
C PHE A 127 3.14 -2.41 19.79
N GLY A 128 4.13 -3.12 19.22
CA GLY A 128 4.17 -3.33 17.79
C GLY A 128 2.96 -4.09 17.26
N ALA A 129 2.49 -5.11 17.97
CA ALA A 129 1.26 -5.82 17.58
C ALA A 129 0.01 -4.93 17.66
N LEU A 130 -0.10 -4.12 18.72
CA LEU A 130 -1.23 -3.20 18.91
C LEU A 130 -1.23 -2.10 17.84
N ASP A 131 -0.08 -1.48 17.58
CA ASP A 131 0.08 -0.44 16.55
C ASP A 131 -0.31 -0.97 15.17
N LEU A 132 0.14 -2.18 14.80
CA LEU A 132 -0.21 -2.77 13.51
C LEU A 132 -1.68 -3.17 13.42
N ALA A 133 -2.30 -3.64 14.52
CA ALA A 133 -3.74 -3.88 14.55
C ALA A 133 -4.51 -2.56 14.28
N VAL A 134 -4.12 -1.47 14.94
CA VAL A 134 -4.71 -0.14 14.73
C VAL A 134 -4.52 0.33 13.29
N VAL A 135 -3.37 0.08 12.66
CA VAL A 135 -3.11 0.44 11.25
C VAL A 135 -3.97 -0.37 10.27
N PHE A 136 -4.30 -1.62 10.59
CA PHE A 136 -5.13 -2.45 9.72
C PHE A 136 -6.60 -2.03 9.68
N ALA A 137 -7.11 -1.37 10.72
CA ALA A 137 -8.47 -0.84 10.73
C ALA A 137 -8.75 0.18 9.61
N PRO A 138 -7.97 1.27 9.44
CA PRO A 138 -8.13 2.17 8.31
C PRO A 138 -7.72 1.52 6.98
N LEU A 139 -6.75 0.60 6.95
CA LEU A 139 -6.43 -0.12 5.70
C LEU A 139 -7.61 -0.96 5.19
N THR A 140 -8.39 -1.56 6.09
CA THR A 140 -9.60 -2.33 5.75
C THR A 140 -10.63 -1.42 5.08
N PHE A 141 -10.85 -0.24 5.66
CA PHE A 141 -11.73 0.77 5.08
C PHE A 141 -11.22 1.28 3.71
N LEU A 142 -9.94 1.64 3.63
CA LEU A 142 -9.31 2.14 2.40
C LEU A 142 -9.30 1.09 1.28
N ASN A 143 -9.16 -0.20 1.61
CA ASN A 143 -9.27 -1.29 0.66
C ASN A 143 -10.65 -1.28 -0.01
N ALA A 144 -11.72 -1.25 0.81
CA ALA A 144 -13.09 -1.20 0.30
C ALA A 144 -13.32 0.04 -0.57
N MET A 145 -12.86 1.22 -0.13
CA MET A 145 -12.97 2.45 -0.91
C MET A 145 -12.22 2.35 -2.25
N ALA A 146 -10.99 1.82 -2.26
CA ALA A 146 -10.17 1.72 -3.46
C ALA A 146 -10.79 0.79 -4.51
N ILE A 147 -11.46 -0.27 -4.09
CA ILE A 147 -12.14 -1.19 -5.00
C ILE A 147 -13.46 -0.60 -5.49
N VAL A 148 -14.29 -0.07 -4.58
CA VAL A 148 -15.60 0.49 -4.92
C VAL A 148 -15.45 1.70 -5.85
N PHE A 149 -14.52 2.59 -5.54
CA PHE A 149 -14.31 3.82 -6.31
C PHE A 149 -13.22 3.71 -7.35
N GLY A 150 -12.33 2.73 -7.33
CA GLY A 150 -11.21 2.65 -8.27
C GLY A 150 -11.18 1.38 -9.12
N GLY A 151 -12.10 0.44 -8.91
CA GLY A 151 -12.12 -0.84 -9.61
C GLY A 151 -10.79 -1.60 -9.48
N ILE A 152 -10.40 -2.28 -10.56
CA ILE A 152 -9.13 -3.02 -10.61
C ILE A 152 -7.91 -2.09 -10.44
N PRO A 153 -7.81 -0.93 -11.15
CA PRO A 153 -6.66 -0.03 -10.98
C PRO A 153 -6.52 0.51 -9.56
N GLY A 154 -7.63 0.88 -8.92
CA GLY A 154 -7.66 1.30 -7.52
C GLY A 154 -7.17 0.20 -6.59
N GLY A 155 -7.60 -1.04 -6.81
CA GLY A 155 -7.11 -2.21 -6.07
C GLY A 155 -5.60 -2.41 -6.19
N ILE A 156 -5.03 -2.29 -7.40
CA ILE A 156 -3.58 -2.40 -7.64
C ILE A 156 -2.83 -1.29 -6.89
N LEU A 157 -3.27 -0.03 -7.01
CA LEU A 157 -2.65 1.09 -6.31
C LEU A 157 -2.73 0.93 -4.79
N PHE A 158 -3.85 0.43 -4.28
CA PHE A 158 -4.02 0.12 -2.87
C PHE A 158 -3.01 -0.93 -2.38
N ILE A 159 -2.80 -2.00 -3.14
CA ILE A 159 -1.81 -3.03 -2.81
C ILE A 159 -0.41 -2.40 -2.72
N VAL A 160 -0.01 -1.63 -3.73
CA VAL A 160 1.31 -0.97 -3.76
C VAL A 160 1.47 0.00 -2.59
N ALA A 161 0.46 0.84 -2.33
CA ALA A 161 0.48 1.80 -1.22
C ALA A 161 0.54 1.09 0.14
N SER A 162 -0.20 0.01 0.32
CA SER A 162 -0.22 -0.78 1.56
C SER A 162 1.12 -1.44 1.82
N LEU A 163 1.73 -2.07 0.79
CA LEU A 163 3.05 -2.69 0.90
C LEU A 163 4.11 -1.67 1.33
N LEU A 164 4.13 -0.49 0.71
CA LEU A 164 5.08 0.57 1.02
C LEU A 164 4.83 1.18 2.40
N GLY A 165 3.57 1.46 2.73
CA GLY A 165 3.16 2.03 4.01
C GLY A 165 3.48 1.10 5.17
N LEU A 166 3.10 -0.18 5.08
CA LEU A 166 3.41 -1.19 6.09
C LEU A 166 4.92 -1.38 6.23
N SER A 167 5.67 -1.44 5.12
CA SER A 167 7.13 -1.55 5.18
C SER A 167 7.77 -0.36 5.90
N ALA A 168 7.26 0.86 5.67
CA ALA A 168 7.74 2.06 6.34
C ALA A 168 7.42 2.07 7.84
N ILE A 169 6.18 1.70 8.22
CA ILE A 169 5.74 1.62 9.62
C ILE A 169 6.56 0.55 10.37
N CYS A 170 6.66 -0.66 9.81
CA CYS A 170 7.45 -1.74 10.39
C CYS A 170 8.94 -1.39 10.49
N THR A 171 9.49 -0.63 9.53
CA THR A 171 10.87 -0.12 9.61
C THR A 171 11.02 0.89 10.75
N ALA A 172 10.05 1.78 10.95
CA ALA A 172 10.07 2.72 12.06
C ALA A 172 9.99 1.99 13.41
N LEU A 173 9.07 1.03 13.53
CA LEU A 173 8.93 0.19 14.74
C LEU A 173 10.19 -0.62 15.03
N ASP A 174 10.77 -1.29 14.04
CA ASP A 174 12.03 -2.01 14.21
C ASP A 174 13.16 -1.05 14.59
N ARG A 175 13.19 0.16 14.00
CA ARG A 175 14.18 1.16 14.40
C ARG A 175 13.99 1.54 15.87
N HIS A 176 12.77 1.77 16.35
CA HIS A 176 12.54 2.20 17.73
C HIS A 176 12.73 1.09 18.75
N MET A 177 12.18 -0.10 18.48
CA MET A 177 12.03 -1.19 19.46
C MET A 177 12.66 -2.51 19.03
N GLY A 178 13.16 -2.61 17.80
CA GLY A 178 13.74 -3.83 17.25
C GLY A 178 15.07 -4.25 17.91
N PRO A 179 15.60 -5.42 17.50
CA PRO A 179 16.81 -6.01 18.07
C PRO A 179 18.04 -5.09 17.97
N LEU A 180 18.90 -5.19 18.99
CA LEU A 180 20.21 -4.52 19.08
C LEU A 180 21.34 -5.56 19.28
N PRO A 181 22.58 -5.25 18.88
CA PRO A 181 22.98 -4.07 18.11
C PRO A 181 22.42 -4.09 16.67
N SER A 182 22.11 -2.93 16.09
CA SER A 182 21.62 -2.85 14.70
C SER A 182 21.93 -1.54 13.99
N SER A 183 22.19 -1.64 12.68
CA SER A 183 22.35 -0.48 11.79
C SER A 183 20.99 0.03 11.27
N ALA A 184 20.99 1.18 10.58
CA ALA A 184 19.78 1.69 9.94
C ALA A 184 19.29 0.79 8.81
N LEU A 185 20.21 0.13 8.11
CA LEU A 185 19.91 -0.77 7.00
C LEU A 185 19.35 -2.11 7.49
N ASP A 186 19.84 -2.63 8.62
CA ASP A 186 19.24 -3.82 9.25
C ASP A 186 17.78 -3.59 9.60
N SER A 187 17.47 -2.44 10.19
CA SER A 187 16.08 -2.09 10.51
C SER A 187 15.20 -1.91 9.28
N ARG A 188 15.75 -1.36 8.18
CA ARG A 188 15.01 -1.26 6.92
C ARG A 188 14.71 -2.64 6.33
N ARG A 189 15.68 -3.56 6.34
CA ARG A 189 15.49 -4.92 5.83
C ARG A 189 14.47 -5.68 6.65
N ARG A 190 14.63 -5.70 7.99
CA ARG A 190 13.68 -6.38 8.90
C ARG A 190 12.29 -5.77 8.82
N GLY A 191 12.19 -4.45 8.82
CA GLY A 191 10.93 -3.73 8.69
C GLY A 191 10.22 -3.97 7.36
N THR A 192 10.96 -3.93 6.25
CA THR A 192 10.39 -4.22 4.92
C THR A 192 9.87 -5.65 4.85
N ILE A 193 10.67 -6.63 5.27
CA ILE A 193 10.23 -8.03 5.33
C ILE A 193 8.97 -8.18 6.18
N ALA A 194 8.95 -7.57 7.37
CA ALA A 194 7.80 -7.63 8.25
C ALA A 194 6.55 -7.02 7.61
N GLY A 195 6.67 -5.83 7.00
CA GLY A 195 5.56 -5.19 6.30
C GLY A 195 5.01 -6.02 5.14
N THR A 196 5.90 -6.56 4.29
CA THR A 196 5.49 -7.40 3.14
C THR A 196 4.89 -8.73 3.58
N SER A 197 5.47 -9.39 4.60
CA SER A 197 4.97 -10.66 5.13
C SER A 197 3.61 -10.46 5.81
N LEU A 198 3.45 -9.38 6.57
CA LEU A 198 2.19 -9.05 7.23
C LEU A 198 1.07 -8.85 6.21
N PHE A 199 1.33 -8.04 5.17
CA PHE A 199 0.38 -7.87 4.07
C PHE A 199 0.06 -9.22 3.39
N GLY A 200 1.09 -10.01 3.09
CA GLY A 200 0.94 -11.32 2.45
C GLY A 200 0.08 -12.29 3.27
N VAL A 201 0.26 -12.34 4.59
CA VAL A 201 -0.55 -13.17 5.50
C VAL A 201 -2.01 -12.76 5.47
N VAL A 202 -2.31 -11.46 5.60
CA VAL A 202 -3.70 -10.97 5.58
C VAL A 202 -4.34 -11.18 4.20
N PHE A 203 -3.59 -10.91 3.13
CA PHE A 203 -4.05 -11.13 1.76
C PHE A 203 -4.36 -12.62 1.50
N ALA A 204 -3.43 -13.51 1.87
CA ALA A 204 -3.61 -14.95 1.71
C ALA A 204 -4.79 -15.49 2.51
N ALA A 205 -4.94 -15.07 3.77
CA ALA A 205 -6.10 -15.44 4.59
C ALA A 205 -7.40 -14.94 3.96
N THR A 206 -7.40 -13.75 3.35
CA THR A 206 -8.59 -13.18 2.69
C THR A 206 -8.93 -13.97 1.44
N ALA A 207 -7.92 -14.34 0.63
CA ALA A 207 -8.07 -15.18 -0.54
C ALA A 207 -8.63 -16.56 -0.19
N VAL A 208 -8.07 -17.24 0.81
CA VAL A 208 -8.51 -18.57 1.25
C VAL A 208 -9.95 -18.54 1.79
N SER A 209 -10.36 -17.44 2.41
CA SER A 209 -11.75 -17.28 2.88
C SER A 209 -12.77 -17.03 1.76
N GLY A 210 -12.33 -16.89 0.50
CA GLY A 210 -13.20 -16.59 -0.64
C GLY A 210 -13.78 -15.17 -0.63
N GLN A 211 -13.20 -14.26 0.15
CA GLN A 211 -13.75 -12.91 0.41
C GLN A 211 -13.00 -11.81 -0.34
N LEU A 212 -12.12 -12.15 -1.27
CA LEU A 212 -11.58 -11.16 -2.19
C LEU A 212 -12.72 -10.45 -2.93
N PRO A 213 -12.63 -9.13 -3.10
CA PRO A 213 -11.44 -8.30 -2.91
C PRO A 213 -11.34 -7.58 -1.56
N PHE A 214 -12.25 -7.82 -0.60
CA PHE A 214 -12.38 -7.02 0.62
C PHE A 214 -11.66 -7.60 1.83
N PHE A 215 -10.84 -6.79 2.50
CA PHE A 215 -10.42 -7.10 3.87
C PHE A 215 -11.63 -7.01 4.80
N ARG A 216 -11.72 -7.94 5.75
CA ARG A 216 -12.75 -7.94 6.80
C ARG A 216 -12.16 -7.52 8.14
N LEU A 217 -13.04 -7.26 9.10
CA LEU A 217 -12.67 -6.89 10.48
C LEU A 217 -11.75 -7.92 11.15
N TRP A 218 -11.80 -9.20 10.76
CA TRP A 218 -10.89 -10.23 11.29
C TRP A 218 -9.42 -10.02 10.87
N SER A 219 -9.16 -9.19 9.84
CA SER A 219 -7.79 -8.82 9.43
C SER A 219 -7.04 -8.05 10.52
N VAL A 220 -7.76 -7.30 11.37
CA VAL A 220 -7.19 -6.50 12.47
C VAL A 220 -6.52 -7.39 13.52
N PRO A 221 -7.23 -8.33 14.19
CA PRO A 221 -6.59 -9.23 15.14
C PRO A 221 -5.56 -10.15 14.47
N LEU A 222 -5.80 -10.61 13.23
CA LEU A 222 -4.82 -11.42 12.51
C LEU A 222 -3.51 -10.66 12.29
N ALA A 223 -3.58 -9.38 11.91
CA ALA A 223 -2.40 -8.56 11.67
C ALA A 223 -1.57 -8.38 12.95
N GLY A 224 -2.22 -8.12 14.09
CA GLY A 224 -1.53 -8.02 15.38
C GLY A 224 -0.78 -9.32 15.73
N ILE A 225 -1.46 -10.47 15.60
CA ILE A 225 -0.87 -11.79 15.86
C ILE A 225 0.29 -12.07 14.90
N ALA A 226 0.08 -11.87 13.60
CA ALA A 226 1.10 -12.11 12.58
C ALA A 226 2.34 -11.24 12.81
N TYR A 227 2.16 -9.97 13.14
CA TYR A 227 3.27 -9.07 13.47
C TYR A 227 4.01 -9.54 14.72
N ALA A 228 3.31 -9.92 15.79
CA ALA A 228 3.94 -10.43 17.01
C ALA A 228 4.81 -11.67 16.72
N VAL A 229 4.31 -12.60 15.89
CA VAL A 229 5.08 -13.79 15.47
C VAL A 229 6.32 -13.39 14.67
N ILE A 230 6.18 -12.50 13.68
CA ILE A 230 7.31 -12.02 12.87
C ILE A 230 8.37 -11.35 13.77
N ALA A 231 7.97 -10.45 14.66
CA ALA A 231 8.86 -9.78 15.58
C ALA A 231 9.55 -10.77 16.54
N ALA A 232 8.83 -11.80 17.02
CA ALA A 232 9.41 -12.85 17.86
C ALA A 232 10.51 -13.62 17.12
N VAL A 233 10.29 -13.96 15.84
CA VAL A 233 11.29 -14.62 14.98
C VAL A 233 12.49 -13.70 14.70
N GLN A 234 12.28 -12.40 14.52
CA GLN A 234 13.38 -11.45 14.36
C GLN A 234 14.26 -11.38 15.60
N TRP A 235 13.65 -11.36 16.79
CA TRP A 235 14.38 -11.40 18.06
C TRP A 235 15.13 -12.71 18.29
N SER A 236 14.54 -13.87 17.96
CA SER A 236 15.22 -15.15 18.15
C SER A 236 16.46 -15.27 17.25
N ARG A 237 16.34 -14.87 15.98
CA ARG A 237 17.48 -14.86 15.04
C ARG A 237 18.60 -13.93 15.47
N ALA A 238 18.25 -12.77 16.02
CA ALA A 238 19.25 -11.81 16.52
C ALA A 238 20.04 -12.38 17.70
N THR A 239 19.37 -13.05 18.66
CA THR A 239 20.05 -13.67 19.81
C THR A 239 21.00 -14.78 19.38
N THR A 240 20.60 -15.63 18.42
CA THR A 240 21.46 -16.70 17.89
C THR A 240 22.72 -16.14 17.22
N ALA A 241 22.59 -15.08 16.43
CA ALA A 241 23.73 -14.46 15.74
C ALA A 241 24.78 -13.89 16.71
N THR A 242 24.34 -13.35 17.86
CA THR A 242 25.26 -12.81 18.87
C THR A 242 26.01 -13.91 19.61
N LEU A 243 25.35 -15.04 19.93
CA LEU A 243 25.98 -16.18 20.60
C LEU A 243 27.12 -16.78 19.77
N VAL A 244 26.90 -16.98 18.46
CA VAL A 244 27.92 -17.54 17.54
C VAL A 244 29.17 -16.66 17.47
N ARG A 245 29.03 -15.35 17.61
CA ARG A 245 30.14 -14.39 17.52
C ARG A 245 31.03 -14.33 18.77
N HIS A 246 30.57 -14.88 19.88
CA HIS A 246 31.33 -14.94 21.14
C HIS A 246 31.96 -16.32 21.40
N SER A 247 31.55 -17.34 20.65
CA SER A 247 32.03 -18.73 20.81
C SER A 247 33.11 -19.15 19.81
N GLY A 248 33.51 -18.28 18.87
CA GLY A 248 34.57 -18.52 17.89
C GLY A 248 35.60 -17.42 17.94
#